data_AF-A0A0Q7DVZ2-F1
#
_entry.id   AF-A0A0Q7DVZ2-F1
#
_cell.length_a   1.000
_cell.length_b   1.000
_cell.length_c   1.000
_cell.angle_alpha   90.00
_cell.angle_beta   90.00
_cell.angle_gamma   90.00
#
_symmetry.space_group_name_H-M   'P 1'
#
loop_
_entity.id
_entity.type
_entity.pdbx_description
1 polymer ?
#
loop_
_entity_poly.entity_id
_entity_poly.type
_entity_poly.pdbx_seq_one_letter_code
_entity_poly.pdbx_strand_id
1 'polypeptide(L)'
;MSVAATPAAAHDYPTADRVVYVQECMKQNPGHHYEMLNKCSCVLDKLASQISFDDFTTMSTATNANSMGGERGNSIRDVEAMQVEIKRFRELQAAARKSCFFDVGIKE
;
A
#
# COMPACT_ATOMS: atom_id res chain seq x y z
N MET A 1 -33.25 16.50 -16.72
CA MET A 1 -31.93 17.09 -16.41
C MET A 1 -30.96 15.94 -16.19
N SER A 2 -29.97 15.78 -17.06
CA SER A 2 -28.95 14.74 -16.94
C SER A 2 -27.86 15.25 -16.01
N VAL A 3 -27.63 14.56 -14.89
CA VAL A 3 -26.49 14.84 -14.01
C VAL A 3 -25.25 14.34 -14.73
N ALA A 4 -24.39 15.25 -15.17
CA ALA A 4 -23.06 14.88 -15.62
C ALA A 4 -22.31 14.33 -14.41
N ALA A 5 -21.94 13.05 -14.45
CA ALA A 5 -21.01 12.49 -13.49
C ALA A 5 -19.68 13.24 -13.65
N THR A 6 -19.29 14.01 -12.63
CA THR A 6 -17.89 14.36 -12.46
C THR A 6 -17.11 13.06 -12.52
N PRO A 7 -16.07 12.92 -13.36
CA PRO A 7 -15.19 11.78 -13.21
C PRO A 7 -14.70 11.89 -11.77
N ALA A 8 -15.09 10.92 -10.93
CA ALA A 8 -14.35 10.73 -9.71
C ALA A 8 -12.90 10.61 -10.17
N ALA A 9 -11.97 11.28 -9.49
CA ALA A 9 -10.57 10.90 -9.58
C ALA A 9 -10.47 9.50 -8.95
N ALA A 10 -11.01 8.51 -9.65
CA ALA A 10 -10.92 7.12 -9.31
C ALA A 10 -9.49 6.79 -9.68
N HIS A 11 -8.61 6.86 -8.69
CA HIS A 11 -7.28 6.27 -8.76
C HIS A 11 -7.48 4.76 -8.83
N ASP A 12 -7.93 4.30 -9.99
CA ASP A 12 -8.31 2.92 -10.22
C ASP A 12 -7.05 2.08 -10.33
N TYR A 13 -6.68 1.49 -9.21
CA TYR A 13 -5.69 0.42 -9.22
C TYR A 13 -6.33 -0.77 -9.95
N PRO A 14 -5.63 -1.42 -10.89
CA PRO A 14 -6.16 -2.61 -11.55
C PRO A 14 -6.53 -3.67 -10.52
N THR A 15 -7.60 -4.42 -10.77
CA THR A 15 -8.12 -5.42 -9.82
C THR A 15 -7.04 -6.43 -9.40
N ALA A 16 -6.20 -6.86 -10.35
CA ALA A 16 -5.10 -7.78 -10.08
C ALA A 16 -4.13 -7.20 -9.05
N ASP A 17 -3.69 -5.95 -9.21
CA ASP A 17 -2.78 -5.28 -8.27
C ASP A 17 -3.39 -5.08 -6.89
N ARG A 18 -4.70 -4.78 -6.82
CA ARG A 18 -5.41 -4.69 -5.55
C ARG A 18 -5.36 -6.02 -4.80
N VAL A 19 -5.68 -7.11 -5.51
CA VAL A 19 -5.70 -8.47 -4.92
C VAL A 19 -4.30 -8.87 -4.48
N VAL A 20 -3.27 -8.64 -5.31
CA VAL A 20 -1.87 -8.97 -4.98
C VAL A 20 -1.41 -8.20 -3.75
N TYR A 21 -1.69 -6.90 -3.66
CA TYR A 21 -1.35 -6.10 -2.48
C TYR A 21 -2.01 -6.64 -1.22
N VAL A 22 -3.31 -6.92 -1.26
CA VAL A 22 -4.06 -7.43 -0.11
C VAL A 22 -3.53 -8.80 0.32
N GLN A 23 -3.24 -9.70 -0.62
CA GLN A 23 -2.66 -11.01 -0.33
C GLN A 23 -1.28 -10.90 0.33
N GLU A 24 -0.40 -10.03 -0.17
CA GLU A 24 0.91 -9.82 0.43
C GLU A 24 0.81 -9.19 1.83
N CYS A 25 -0.09 -8.21 2.00
CA CYS A 25 -0.38 -7.65 3.32
C CYS A 25 -0.86 -8.73 4.31
N MET A 26 -1.77 -9.61 3.90
CA MET A 26 -2.25 -10.70 4.76
C MET A 26 -1.12 -11.68 5.11
N LYS A 27 -0.23 -11.99 4.16
CA LYS A 27 0.93 -12.86 4.40
C LYS A 27 1.91 -12.26 5.43
N GLN A 28 2.10 -10.95 5.40
CA GLN A 28 2.96 -10.24 6.34
C GLN A 28 2.32 -10.03 7.73
N ASN A 29 1.00 -10.23 7.84
CA ASN A 29 0.23 -9.94 9.05
C ASN A 29 -0.69 -11.13 9.36
N PRO A 30 -0.21 -12.14 10.09
CA PRO A 30 -1.01 -13.30 10.45
C PRO A 30 -2.17 -12.92 11.36
N GLY A 31 -3.34 -13.53 11.14
CA GLY A 31 -4.58 -13.28 11.90
C GLY A 31 -5.77 -14.02 11.27
N HIS A 32 -6.97 -13.80 11.80
CA HIS A 32 -8.18 -14.39 11.22
C HIS A 32 -8.38 -13.88 9.79
N HIS A 33 -8.69 -14.79 8.86
CA HIS A 33 -8.73 -14.49 7.43
C HIS A 33 -9.65 -13.30 7.10
N TYR A 34 -10.87 -13.31 7.63
CA TYR A 34 -11.85 -12.24 7.40
C TYR A 34 -11.38 -10.90 7.96
N GLU A 35 -10.83 -10.89 9.18
CA GLU A 35 -10.32 -9.68 9.80
C GLU A 35 -9.16 -9.09 8.99
N MET A 36 -8.18 -9.92 8.63
CA MET A 36 -7.00 -9.49 7.91
C MET A 36 -7.33 -9.03 6.48
N LEU A 37 -8.26 -9.69 5.81
CA LEU A 37 -8.77 -9.26 4.51
C LEU A 37 -9.31 -7.83 4.58
N ASN A 38 -10.14 -7.51 5.58
CA ASN A 38 -10.73 -6.19 5.75
C ASN A 38 -9.70 -5.13 6.16
N LYS A 39 -8.80 -5.47 7.10
CA LYS A 39 -7.72 -4.56 7.55
C LYS A 39 -6.76 -4.21 6.40
N CYS A 40 -6.33 -5.21 5.63
CA CYS A 40 -5.43 -5.01 4.49
C CYS A 40 -6.09 -4.27 3.32
N SER A 41 -7.37 -4.55 3.04
CA SER A 41 -8.14 -3.81 2.04
C SER A 41 -8.27 -2.33 2.41
N CYS A 42 -8.57 -2.04 3.68
CA CYS A 42 -8.62 -0.66 4.20
C CYS A 42 -7.30 0.08 3.98
N VAL A 43 -6.14 -0.56 4.22
CA VAL A 43 -4.84 0.08 4.02
C VAL A 43 -4.66 0.47 2.55
N LEU A 44 -5.00 -0.43 1.61
CA LEU A 44 -4.90 -0.15 0.19
C LEU A 44 -5.82 1.01 -0.22
N ASP A 45 -7.06 1.02 0.25
CA ASP A 45 -8.02 2.09 -0.06
C ASP A 45 -7.51 3.45 0.44
N LYS A 46 -6.88 3.48 1.62
CA LYS A 46 -6.24 4.71 2.15
C LYS A 46 -5.05 5.16 1.31
N LEU A 47 -4.26 4.23 0.77
CA LEU A 47 -3.16 4.56 -0.15
C LEU A 47 -3.73 5.10 -1.47
N ALA A 48 -4.69 4.41 -2.08
CA ALA A 48 -5.31 4.81 -3.35
C ALA A 48 -6.04 6.16 -3.26
N SER A 49 -6.49 6.56 -2.06
CA SER A 49 -7.06 7.89 -1.85
C SER A 49 -6.03 9.03 -1.81
N GLN A 50 -4.73 8.72 -1.68
CA GLN A 50 -3.65 9.69 -1.46
C GLN A 50 -2.64 9.75 -2.61
N ILE A 51 -2.45 8.65 -3.35
CA ILE A 51 -1.47 8.55 -4.43
C ILE A 51 -2.07 7.90 -5.67
N SER A 52 -1.56 8.27 -6.84
CA SER A 52 -1.95 7.64 -8.10
C SER A 52 -1.43 6.19 -8.20
N PHE A 53 -1.96 5.41 -9.14
CA PHE A 53 -1.46 4.06 -9.39
C PHE A 53 0.00 4.05 -9.87
N ASP A 54 0.40 5.05 -10.68
CA ASP A 54 1.78 5.19 -11.16
C ASP A 54 2.75 5.50 -10.00
N ASP A 55 2.35 6.40 -9.10
CA ASP A 55 3.11 6.69 -7.88
C ASP A 55 3.21 5.46 -7.00
N PHE A 56 2.10 4.74 -6.79
CA PHE A 56 2.09 3.51 -6.01
C PHE A 56 3.01 2.45 -6.61
N THR A 57 2.99 2.24 -7.92
CA THR A 57 3.84 1.25 -8.59
C THR A 57 5.30 1.64 -8.44
N THR A 58 5.63 2.92 -8.63
CA THR A 58 6.99 3.45 -8.49
C THR A 58 7.50 3.29 -7.05
N MET A 59 6.73 3.77 -6.08
CA MET A 59 7.08 3.75 -4.66
C MET A 59 7.16 2.33 -4.08
N SER A 60 6.20 1.46 -4.43
CA SER A 60 6.17 0.08 -3.96
C SER A 60 7.31 -0.73 -4.55
N THR A 61 7.62 -0.54 -5.85
CA THR A 61 8.77 -1.17 -6.50
C THR A 61 10.07 -0.71 -5.87
N ALA A 62 10.26 0.60 -5.67
CA ALA A 62 11.46 1.13 -5.02
C ALA A 62 11.64 0.55 -3.61
N THR A 63 10.55 0.46 -2.84
CA THR A 63 10.56 -0.08 -1.48
C THR A 63 10.91 -1.57 -1.46
N ASN A 64 10.37 -2.35 -2.40
CA ASN A 64 10.67 -3.77 -2.56
C ASN A 64 12.12 -4.00 -3.04
N ALA A 65 12.60 -3.21 -4.00
CA ALA A 65 13.97 -3.31 -4.48
C ALA A 65 14.98 -2.95 -3.36
N ASN A 66 14.64 -1.98 -2.51
CA ASN A 66 15.46 -1.59 -1.37
C ASN A 66 15.57 -2.67 -0.28
N SER A 67 14.62 -3.62 -0.20
CA SER A 67 14.69 -4.72 0.77
C SER A 67 15.56 -5.89 0.27
N MET A 68 15.99 -5.87 -1.00
CA MET A 68 16.86 -6.90 -1.55
C MET A 68 18.24 -6.90 -0.88
N GLY A 69 18.79 -8.10 -0.68
CA GLY A 69 20.16 -8.29 -0.21
C GLY A 69 21.20 -8.15 -1.32
N GLY A 70 22.45 -7.95 -0.92
CA GLY A 70 23.61 -7.90 -1.83
C GLY A 70 23.71 -6.61 -2.66
N GLU A 71 24.51 -6.67 -3.72
CA GLU A 71 24.85 -5.53 -4.58
C GLU A 71 23.62 -4.85 -5.20
N ARG A 72 22.63 -5.64 -5.63
CA ARG A 72 21.38 -5.12 -6.21
C ARG A 72 20.57 -4.26 -5.23
N GLY A 73 20.57 -4.62 -3.94
CA GLY A 73 19.94 -3.78 -2.93
C GLY A 73 20.77 -2.55 -2.60
N ASN A 74 22.10 -2.67 -2.61
CA ASN A 74 22.99 -1.54 -2.36
C ASN A 74 22.86 -0.47 -3.44
N SER A 75 22.75 -0.85 -4.72
CA SER A 75 22.54 0.12 -5.81
C SER A 75 21.25 0.94 -5.66
N ILE A 76 20.25 0.45 -4.92
CA ILE A 76 19.03 1.21 -4.60
C ILE A 76 19.24 2.08 -3.35
N ARG A 77 19.93 1.54 -2.34
CA ARG A 77 20.27 2.25 -1.10
C ARG A 77 21.17 3.46 -1.34
N ASP A 78 22.00 3.42 -2.37
CA ASP A 78 22.94 4.50 -2.72
C ASP A 78 22.29 5.67 -3.50
N VAL A 79 21.06 5.50 -4.00
CA VAL A 79 20.35 6.56 -4.75
C VAL A 79 19.46 7.38 -3.80
N GLU A 80 19.92 8.58 -3.44
CA GLU A 80 19.24 9.45 -2.47
C GLU A 80 17.78 9.77 -2.85
N ALA A 81 17.52 10.08 -4.12
CA ALA A 81 16.17 10.36 -4.61
C ALA A 81 15.20 9.17 -4.37
N MET A 82 15.70 7.92 -4.49
CA MET A 82 14.88 6.74 -4.20
C MET A 82 14.59 6.62 -2.70
N GLN A 83 15.55 6.98 -1.84
CA GLN A 83 15.35 6.94 -0.38
C GLN A 83 14.28 7.93 0.08
N VAL A 84 14.17 9.10 -0.56
CA VAL A 84 13.08 10.07 -0.30
C VAL A 84 11.72 9.46 -0.62
N GLU A 85 11.55 8.85 -1.80
CA GLU A 85 10.30 8.20 -2.19
C GLU A 85 9.95 7.00 -1.31
N ILE A 86 10.94 6.16 -0.97
CA ILE A 86 10.75 5.01 -0.07
C ILE A 86 10.30 5.49 1.31
N LYS A 87 10.92 6.54 1.84
CA LYS A 87 10.54 7.11 3.14
C LYS A 87 9.11 7.62 3.12
N ARG A 88 8.75 8.40 2.09
CA ARG A 88 7.39 8.90 1.89
C ARG A 88 6.37 7.77 1.82
N PHE A 89 6.68 6.70 1.08
CA PHE A 89 5.78 5.56 0.96
C PHE A 89 5.59 4.82 2.30
N ARG A 90 6.67 4.62 3.06
CA ARG A 90 6.59 4.03 4.41
C ARG A 90 5.75 4.88 5.37
N GLU A 91 5.84 6.20 5.28
CA GLU A 91 5.02 7.12 6.07
C GLU A 91 3.53 6.99 5.71
N LEU A 92 3.20 6.95 4.41
CA LEU A 92 1.83 6.71 3.93
C LEU A 92 1.29 5.36 4.42
N GLN A 93 2.10 4.29 4.30
CA GLN A 93 1.74 2.96 4.79
C GLN A 93 1.52 2.94 6.31
N ALA A 94 2.39 3.59 7.08
CA ALA A 94 2.27 3.66 8.53
C ALA A 94 1.01 4.42 8.96
N ALA A 95 0.70 5.54 8.31
CA ALA A 95 -0.51 6.32 8.56
C ALA A 95 -1.78 5.52 8.22
N ALA A 96 -1.81 4.89 7.05
CA ALA A 96 -2.91 4.02 6.63
C ALA A 96 -3.10 2.85 7.62
N ARG A 97 -2.02 2.14 7.96
CA ARG A 97 -2.03 1.03 8.92
C ARG A 97 -2.56 1.46 10.27
N LYS A 98 -2.11 2.60 10.82
CA LYS A 98 -2.61 3.13 12.10
C LYS A 98 -4.12 3.33 12.10
N SER A 99 -4.70 3.76 10.98
CA SER A 99 -6.15 3.97 10.86
C SER A 99 -6.95 2.68 10.63
N CYS A 100 -6.34 1.65 10.03
CA CYS A 100 -7.03 0.44 9.58
C CYS A 100 -6.83 -0.76 10.52
N PHE A 101 -5.70 -0.84 11.23
CA PHE A 101 -5.38 -1.93 12.16
C PHE A 101 -5.76 -1.54 13.59
N PHE A 102 -7.06 -1.31 13.82
CA PHE A 102 -7.59 -1.18 15.17
C PHE A 102 -7.77 -2.58 15.78
N ASP A 103 -7.41 -2.73 17.05
CA ASP A 103 -7.73 -3.92 17.81
C ASP A 103 -9.21 -3.84 18.20
N VAL A 104 -10.07 -4.48 17.40
CA VAL A 104 -11.42 -4.80 17.85
C VAL A 104 -11.23 -5.87 18.91
N GLY A 105 -11.32 -5.51 20.18
CA GLY A 105 -11.14 -6.40 21.32
C GLY A 105 -12.22 -7.48 21.43
N ILE A 106 -12.33 -8.36 20.43
CA ILE A 106 -13.00 -9.64 20.57
C ILE A 106 -11.95 -10.58 21.15
N LYS A 107 -11.89 -10.60 22.48
CA LYS A 107 -11.26 -11.70 23.21
C LYS A 107 -12.15 -12.92 22.95
N GLU A 108 -11.64 -13.90 22.21
CA GLU A 108 -12.15 -15.28 22.31
C GLU A 108 -11.71 -15.88 23.66
#